data_AF-A0A7W1RH98-F1
#
_entry.id   AF-A0A7W1RH98-F1
#
_cell.length_a   1.000
_cell.length_b   1.000
_cell.length_c   1.000
_cell.angle_alpha   90.00
_cell.angle_beta   90.00
_cell.angle_gamma   90.00
#
_symmetry.space_group_name_H-M   'P 1'
#
loop_
_entity.id
_entity.type
_entity.pdbx_description
1 polymer ?
#
loop_
_entity_poly.entity_id
_entity_poly.type
_entity_poly.pdbx_seq_one_letter_code
_entity_poly.pdbx_strand_id
1 'polypeptide(L)'
;MAREINLFEQEQIEIISPEKEEQSSNLSSALPDVLDQLQAAQKTQQQERFARQHAKRVIEALLFVSSDPLPFTKIREVVDTFEPLKPRIVRDLIMELQEEYLSQQRAFRLEEIAQGFLLRTCEEYSPYIDILLRNKRTEKLSQASAEVLAIIAYRQPITRPQMEAIRGVDCSGIVQNLLERQLIEALGKLEAPGRPTLYGITKDFLKHFGLRDIQELSTHEVL
;
A
#
# COMPACT_ATOMS: atom_id res chain seq x y z
N MET A 1 28.89 23.46 83.07
CA MET A 1 28.69 24.90 82.76
C MET A 1 28.15 24.97 81.34
N ALA A 2 26.84 24.87 81.13
CA ALA A 2 25.82 25.92 81.30
C ALA A 2 25.94 27.04 80.24
N ARG A 3 25.06 27.02 79.25
CA ARG A 3 24.15 28.13 78.92
C ARG A 3 23.10 27.71 77.89
N GLU A 4 21.85 27.97 78.28
CA GLU A 4 20.58 27.91 77.54
C GLU A 4 20.62 28.89 76.35
N ILE A 5 19.74 28.79 75.34
CA ILE A 5 18.36 29.32 75.35
C ILE A 5 17.50 28.58 74.29
N ASN A 6 16.31 28.16 74.74
CA ASN A 6 15.15 27.65 73.97
C ASN A 6 14.58 28.68 72.99
N LEU A 7 13.86 28.25 71.94
CA LEU A 7 12.53 28.83 71.66
C LEU A 7 11.66 27.97 70.70
N PHE A 8 10.59 27.35 71.25
CA PHE A 8 9.21 27.22 70.71
C PHE A 8 8.99 26.51 69.34
N GLU A 9 8.06 25.57 69.13
CA GLU A 9 6.74 25.22 69.67
C GLU A 9 6.58 23.68 69.68
N GLN A 10 6.08 23.01 70.75
CA GLN A 10 4.66 22.69 71.02
C GLN A 10 3.97 21.97 69.83
N GLU A 11 3.28 20.84 69.95
CA GLU A 11 2.64 20.21 71.11
C GLU A 11 2.23 18.76 70.83
N GLN A 12 1.92 18.05 71.92
CA GLN A 12 1.54 16.65 72.01
C GLN A 12 0.10 16.38 71.54
N ILE A 13 -0.06 15.24 70.87
CA ILE A 13 -1.10 14.21 71.07
C ILE A 13 -2.48 14.71 71.53
N GLU A 14 -3.42 14.77 70.59
CA GLU A 14 -4.84 14.66 70.88
C GLU A 14 -5.36 13.30 70.40
N ILE A 15 -6.12 12.66 71.28
CA ILE A 15 -6.65 11.30 71.19
C ILE A 15 -7.63 11.21 70.02
N ILE A 16 -7.35 10.35 69.04
CA ILE A 16 -8.24 10.11 67.90
C ILE A 16 -9.48 9.36 68.40
N SER A 17 -10.61 10.06 68.39
CA SER A 17 -11.99 9.59 68.55
C SER A 17 -12.35 8.46 67.54
N PRO A 18 -13.32 7.59 67.85
CA PRO A 18 -13.64 6.41 67.05
C PRO A 18 -14.54 6.74 65.84
N GLU A 19 -14.05 7.58 64.92
CA GLU A 19 -14.76 7.93 63.67
C GLU A 19 -14.02 7.46 62.40
N LYS A 20 -13.09 6.51 62.52
CA LYS A 20 -12.27 6.02 61.38
C LYS A 20 -12.65 4.65 60.81
N GLU A 21 -13.89 4.20 60.99
CA GLU A 21 -14.34 2.93 60.38
C GLU A 21 -15.16 3.08 59.09
N GLU A 22 -15.69 4.27 58.75
CA GLU A 22 -16.54 4.41 57.56
C GLU A 22 -15.82 4.87 56.28
N GLN A 23 -14.55 5.30 56.34
CA GLN A 23 -13.79 5.67 55.14
C GLN A 23 -12.90 4.55 54.57
N SER A 24 -12.70 3.46 55.31
CA SER A 24 -11.95 2.27 54.86
C SER A 24 -12.78 1.36 53.95
N SER A 25 -14.11 1.42 54.04
CA SER A 25 -15.03 0.52 53.33
C SER A 25 -15.25 0.87 51.86
N ASN A 26 -15.04 2.13 51.48
CA ASN A 26 -15.23 2.60 50.10
C ASN A 26 -13.99 2.47 49.20
N LEU A 27 -12.78 2.29 49.76
CA LEU A 27 -11.59 1.99 48.95
C LEU A 27 -11.43 0.49 48.65
N SER A 28 -12.01 -0.40 49.47
CA SER A 28 -11.89 -1.86 49.29
C SER A 28 -12.83 -2.43 48.23
N SER A 29 -13.96 -1.78 47.94
CA SER A 29 -14.98 -2.25 46.99
C SER A 29 -14.69 -1.85 45.54
N ALA A 30 -13.88 -0.81 45.31
CA ALA A 30 -13.53 -0.30 43.98
C ALA A 30 -12.27 -0.96 43.37
N LEU A 31 -11.44 -1.62 44.18
CA LEU A 31 -10.20 -2.27 43.71
C LEU A 31 -10.43 -3.48 42.77
N PRO A 32 -11.43 -4.36 43.00
CA PRO A 32 -11.75 -5.45 42.07
C PRO A 32 -12.22 -4.94 40.70
N ASP A 33 -13.06 -3.90 40.68
CA ASP A 33 -13.59 -3.30 39.44
C ASP A 33 -12.49 -2.70 38.56
N VAL A 34 -11.48 -2.05 39.16
CA VAL A 34 -10.33 -1.49 38.41
C VAL A 34 -9.45 -2.62 37.86
N LEU A 35 -9.22 -3.69 38.62
CA LEU A 35 -8.42 -4.83 38.16
C LEU A 35 -9.11 -5.57 37.00
N ASP A 36 -10.42 -5.80 37.09
CA ASP A 36 -11.20 -6.43 36.02
C ASP A 36 -11.27 -5.56 34.77
N GLN A 37 -11.39 -4.23 34.91
CA GLN A 37 -11.33 -3.28 33.80
C GLN A 37 -9.96 -3.28 33.11
N LEU A 38 -8.86 -3.33 33.88
CA LEU A 38 -7.50 -3.41 33.33
C LEU A 38 -7.27 -4.74 32.60
N GLN A 39 -7.75 -5.85 33.16
CA GLN A 39 -7.66 -7.16 32.52
C GLN A 39 -8.51 -7.24 31.24
N ALA A 40 -9.72 -6.67 31.25
CA ALA A 40 -10.58 -6.57 30.06
C ALA A 40 -9.94 -5.71 28.97
N ALA A 41 -9.35 -4.55 29.32
CA ALA A 41 -8.63 -3.70 28.37
C ALA A 41 -7.42 -4.40 27.75
N GLN A 42 -6.63 -5.13 28.56
CA GLN A 42 -5.49 -5.93 28.07
C GLN A 42 -5.95 -7.04 27.12
N LYS A 43 -7.04 -7.74 27.45
CA LYS A 43 -7.59 -8.82 26.62
C LYS A 43 -8.10 -8.29 25.28
N THR A 44 -8.79 -7.15 25.28
CA THR A 44 -9.23 -6.47 24.05
C THR A 44 -8.04 -6.03 23.19
N GLN A 45 -7.01 -5.42 23.79
CA GLN A 45 -5.80 -5.03 23.06
C GLN A 45 -5.05 -6.22 22.45
N GLN A 46 -4.97 -7.34 23.18
CA GLN A 46 -4.35 -8.56 22.67
C GLN A 46 -5.15 -9.14 21.50
N GLN A 47 -6.48 -9.15 21.61
CA GLN A 47 -7.37 -9.65 20.57
C GLN A 47 -7.29 -8.79 19.30
N GLU A 48 -7.26 -7.46 19.43
CA GLU A 48 -7.06 -6.53 18.32
C GLU A 48 -5.70 -6.73 17.63
N ARG A 49 -4.62 -6.91 18.40
CA ARG A 49 -3.29 -7.19 17.85
C ARG A 49 -3.26 -8.51 17.07
N PHE A 50 -3.89 -9.55 17.62
CA PHE A 50 -3.98 -10.84 16.95
C PHE A 50 -4.77 -10.72 15.63
N ALA A 51 -5.90 -10.04 15.63
CA ALA A 51 -6.72 -9.81 14.43
C ALA A 51 -5.94 -9.03 13.36
N ARG A 52 -5.23 -7.96 13.72
CA ARG A 52 -4.35 -7.21 12.80
C ARG A 52 -3.26 -8.09 12.21
N GLN A 53 -2.57 -8.87 13.04
CA GLN A 53 -1.51 -9.76 12.58
C GLN A 53 -2.04 -10.86 11.65
N HIS A 54 -3.22 -11.41 11.95
CA HIS A 54 -3.87 -12.40 11.11
C HIS A 54 -4.24 -11.78 9.75
N ALA A 55 -4.86 -10.60 9.74
CA ALA A 55 -5.20 -9.88 8.53
C ALA A 55 -3.96 -9.58 7.67
N LYS A 56 -2.84 -9.14 8.26
CA LYS A 56 -1.57 -8.96 7.53
C LYS A 56 -1.11 -10.23 6.83
N ARG A 57 -1.12 -11.37 7.54
CA ARG A 57 -0.73 -12.67 6.97
C ARG A 57 -1.65 -13.11 5.84
N VAL A 58 -2.95 -12.83 5.95
CA VAL A 58 -3.90 -13.09 4.86
C VAL A 58 -3.59 -12.21 3.65
N ILE A 59 -3.38 -10.90 3.85
CA ILE A 59 -3.01 -9.97 2.78
C ILE A 59 -1.72 -10.42 2.09
N GLU A 60 -0.68 -10.78 2.86
CA GLU A 60 0.57 -11.32 2.33
C GLU A 60 0.33 -12.58 1.48
N ALA A 61 -0.47 -13.54 1.97
CA ALA A 61 -0.79 -14.75 1.22
C ALA A 61 -1.54 -14.46 -0.09
N LEU A 62 -2.49 -13.52 -0.07
CA LEU A 62 -3.22 -13.08 -1.27
C LEU A 62 -2.28 -12.46 -2.31
N LEU A 63 -1.35 -11.62 -1.86
CA LEU A 63 -0.37 -10.98 -2.74
C LEU A 63 0.66 -11.98 -3.28
N PHE A 64 1.03 -12.98 -2.49
CA PHE A 64 1.98 -14.02 -2.88
C PHE A 64 1.43 -14.95 -3.96
N VAL A 65 0.14 -15.32 -3.89
CA VAL A 65 -0.48 -16.18 -4.90
C VAL A 65 -0.87 -15.42 -6.17
N SER A 66 -1.04 -14.10 -6.09
CA SER A 66 -1.48 -13.29 -7.23
C SER A 66 -0.35 -13.05 -8.23
N SER A 67 -0.58 -13.44 -9.49
CA SER A 67 0.32 -13.13 -10.62
C SER A 67 0.12 -11.73 -11.20
N ASP A 68 -1.07 -11.15 -10.97
CA ASP A 68 -1.46 -9.81 -11.43
C ASP A 68 -1.60 -8.84 -10.25
N PRO A 69 -1.48 -7.52 -10.46
CA PRO A 69 -1.75 -6.53 -9.41
C PRO A 69 -3.16 -6.69 -8.84
N LEU A 70 -3.23 -6.87 -7.52
CA LEU A 70 -4.47 -7.13 -6.81
C LEU A 70 -5.11 -5.81 -6.36
N PRO A 71 -6.31 -5.46 -6.86
CA PRO A 71 -6.96 -4.20 -6.48
C PRO A 71 -7.26 -4.13 -4.99
N PHE A 72 -7.11 -2.94 -4.40
CA PHE A 72 -7.45 -2.70 -2.99
C PHE A 72 -8.86 -3.19 -2.61
N THR A 73 -9.82 -3.00 -3.51
CA THR A 73 -11.21 -3.43 -3.33
C THR A 73 -11.33 -4.94 -3.13
N LYS A 74 -10.53 -5.74 -3.84
CA LYS A 74 -10.53 -7.20 -3.75
C LYS A 74 -9.85 -7.69 -2.47
N ILE A 75 -8.74 -7.07 -2.08
CA ILE A 75 -8.07 -7.36 -0.80
C ILE A 75 -9.05 -7.13 0.35
N ARG A 76 -9.73 -5.98 0.34
CA ARG A 76 -10.72 -5.64 1.35
C ARG A 76 -11.88 -6.64 1.39
N GLU A 77 -12.44 -6.99 0.23
CA GLU A 77 -13.54 -7.97 0.16
C GLU A 77 -13.19 -9.29 0.84
N VAL A 78 -11.96 -9.78 0.67
CA VAL A 78 -11.50 -11.02 1.33
C VAL A 78 -11.26 -10.81 2.81
N VAL A 79 -10.64 -9.70 3.22
CA VAL A 79 -10.39 -9.40 4.65
C VAL A 79 -11.70 -9.29 5.43
N ASP A 80 -12.70 -8.62 4.84
CA ASP A 80 -14.03 -8.43 5.45
C ASP A 80 -14.78 -9.75 5.71
N THR A 81 -14.36 -10.88 5.12
CA THR A 81 -15.01 -12.19 5.33
C THR A 81 -14.79 -12.78 6.72
N PHE A 82 -13.69 -12.41 7.38
CA PHE A 82 -13.35 -12.92 8.72
C PHE A 82 -13.20 -11.80 9.76
N GLU A 83 -12.88 -10.58 9.33
CA GLU A 83 -12.75 -9.42 10.23
C GLU A 83 -13.21 -8.14 9.50
N PRO A 84 -14.33 -7.52 9.89
CA PRO A 84 -14.84 -6.32 9.24
C PRO A 84 -14.01 -5.09 9.63
N LEU A 85 -12.90 -4.89 8.92
CA LEU A 85 -11.97 -3.77 9.16
C LEU A 85 -12.39 -2.52 8.38
N LYS A 86 -12.17 -1.34 8.99
CA LYS A 86 -12.34 -0.08 8.26
C LYS A 86 -11.34 -0.02 7.09
N PRO A 87 -11.71 0.56 5.92
CA PRO A 87 -10.82 0.64 4.77
C PRO A 87 -9.45 1.28 5.06
N ARG A 88 -9.41 2.27 5.95
CA ARG A 88 -8.15 2.90 6.38
C ARG A 88 -7.21 1.90 7.04
N ILE A 89 -7.73 1.05 7.92
CA ILE A 89 -6.94 0.03 8.62
C ILE A 89 -6.33 -0.95 7.63
N VAL A 90 -7.10 -1.44 6.65
CA VAL A 90 -6.57 -2.35 5.63
C VAL A 90 -5.44 -1.70 4.83
N ARG A 91 -5.57 -0.41 4.48
CA ARG A 91 -4.50 0.34 3.81
C ARG A 91 -3.27 0.50 4.70
N ASP A 92 -3.46 0.80 5.98
CA ASP A 92 -2.36 0.90 6.95
C ASP A 92 -1.61 -0.44 7.05
N LEU A 93 -2.32 -1.57 7.11
CA LEU A 93 -1.70 -2.90 7.16
C LEU A 93 -0.86 -3.20 5.90
N ILE A 94 -1.30 -2.76 4.73
CA ILE A 94 -0.55 -2.90 3.46
C ILE A 94 0.73 -2.06 3.52
N MET A 95 0.65 -0.82 4.01
CA MET A 95 1.82 0.07 4.18
C MET A 95 2.80 -0.49 5.21
N GLU A 96 2.30 -1.00 6.34
CA GLU A 96 3.13 -1.67 7.34
C GLU A 96 3.85 -2.89 6.74
N LEU A 97 3.18 -3.71 5.91
CA LEU A 97 3.84 -4.84 5.22
C LEU A 97 4.95 -4.36 4.28
N GLN A 98 4.70 -3.28 3.54
CA GLN A 98 5.69 -2.69 2.66
C GLN A 98 6.95 -2.24 3.44
N GLU A 99 6.77 -1.55 4.57
CA GLU A 99 7.86 -1.14 5.46
C GLU A 99 8.58 -2.32 6.12
N GLU A 100 7.84 -3.36 6.51
CA GLU A 100 8.41 -4.59 7.07
C GLU A 100 9.33 -5.29 6.07
N TYR A 101 8.92 -5.44 4.81
CA TYR A 101 9.78 -6.07 3.79
C TYR A 101 11.05 -5.25 3.51
N LEU A 102 10.93 -3.92 3.50
CA LEU A 102 12.07 -3.01 3.33
C LEU A 102 13.05 -3.11 4.52
N SER A 103 12.54 -3.00 5.75
CA SER A 103 13.36 -3.05 6.96
C SER A 103 14.05 -4.41 7.17
N GLN A 104 13.41 -5.50 6.74
CA GLN A 104 13.95 -6.85 6.79
C GLN A 104 14.91 -7.18 5.63
N GLN A 105 15.15 -6.25 4.70
CA GLN A 105 16.01 -6.45 3.53
C GLN A 105 15.62 -7.69 2.71
N ARG A 106 14.32 -7.88 2.48
CA ARG A 106 13.82 -8.99 1.66
C ARG A 106 14.23 -8.82 0.19
N ALA A 107 14.40 -9.93 -0.51
CA ALA A 107 14.68 -9.94 -1.96
C ALA A 107 13.46 -9.56 -2.84
N PHE A 108 12.34 -9.22 -2.21
CA PHE A 108 11.12 -8.77 -2.85
C PHE A 108 10.55 -7.57 -2.08
N ARG A 109 9.72 -6.79 -2.77
CA ARG A 109 9.06 -5.59 -2.27
C ARG A 109 7.61 -5.56 -2.71
N LEU A 110 6.79 -4.88 -1.93
CA LEU A 110 5.40 -4.62 -2.26
C LEU A 110 5.31 -3.29 -3.01
N GLU A 111 4.76 -3.33 -4.22
CA GLU A 111 4.54 -2.14 -5.06
C GLU A 111 3.06 -2.00 -5.39
N GLU A 112 2.63 -0.76 -5.61
CA GLU A 112 1.34 -0.48 -6.23
C GLU A 112 1.58 -0.28 -7.73
N ILE A 113 0.86 -1.01 -8.58
CA ILE A 113 0.98 -1.03 -10.05
C ILE A 113 -0.41 -1.15 -10.64
N ALA A 114 -0.72 -0.36 -11.67
CA ALA A 114 -2.01 -0.37 -12.36
C ALA A 114 -3.21 -0.29 -11.38
N GLN A 115 -3.08 0.52 -10.31
CA GLN A 115 -4.07 0.69 -9.22
C GLN A 115 -4.32 -0.58 -8.37
N GLY A 116 -3.40 -1.53 -8.36
CA GLY A 116 -3.43 -2.71 -7.50
C GLY A 116 -2.08 -2.94 -6.83
N PHE A 117 -2.02 -3.88 -5.90
CA PHE A 117 -0.80 -4.22 -5.15
C PHE A 117 -0.20 -5.52 -5.66
N LEU A 118 1.13 -5.59 -5.78
CA LEU A 118 1.85 -6.77 -6.26
C LEU A 118 3.20 -6.91 -5.55
N LEU A 119 3.58 -8.16 -5.23
CA LEU A 119 4.94 -8.47 -4.81
C LEU A 119 5.85 -8.60 -6.03
N ARG A 120 6.94 -7.85 -6.04
CA ARG A 120 7.96 -7.92 -7.10
C ARG A 120 9.34 -8.11 -6.49
N THR A 121 10.19 -8.81 -7.21
CA THR A 121 11.61 -8.95 -6.84
C THR A 121 12.31 -7.61 -6.91
N CYS A 122 13.24 -7.37 -5.98
CA CYS A 122 14.06 -6.15 -6.00
C CYS A 122 14.94 -6.12 -7.26
N GLU A 123 15.14 -4.92 -7.81
CA GLU A 123 15.84 -4.71 -9.09
C GLU A 123 17.30 -5.20 -9.07
N GLU A 124 17.96 -5.14 -7.91
CA GLU A 124 19.31 -5.66 -7.68
C GLU A 124 19.46 -7.16 -8.02
N TYR A 125 18.36 -7.93 -8.01
CA TYR A 125 18.36 -9.35 -8.35
C TYR A 125 18.01 -9.63 -9.82
N SER A 126 17.68 -8.61 -10.62
CA SER A 126 17.30 -8.74 -12.03
C SER A 126 18.29 -9.59 -12.86
N PRO A 127 19.62 -9.42 -12.75
CA PRO A 127 20.57 -10.23 -13.52
C PRO A 127 20.47 -11.74 -13.26
N TYR A 128 20.16 -12.14 -12.02
CA TYR A 128 20.02 -13.55 -11.65
C TYR A 128 18.71 -14.15 -12.14
N ILE A 129 17.62 -13.36 -12.07
CA ILE A 129 16.31 -13.73 -12.58
C ILE A 129 16.37 -13.91 -14.11
N ASP A 130 17.06 -13.02 -14.81
CA ASP A 130 17.27 -13.12 -16.26
C ASP A 130 18.00 -14.40 -16.65
N ILE A 131 18.97 -14.86 -15.84
CA ILE A 131 19.66 -16.13 -16.05
C ILE A 131 18.70 -17.32 -15.92
N LEU A 132 17.85 -17.30 -14.90
CA LEU A 132 16.83 -18.33 -14.67
C LEU A 132 15.79 -18.37 -15.80
N LEU A 133 15.39 -17.20 -16.30
CA LEU A 133 14.32 -17.04 -17.28
C LEU A 133 14.79 -17.03 -18.75
N ARG A 134 16.05 -17.36 -19.04
CA ARG A 134 16.67 -17.25 -20.40
C ARG A 134 15.84 -17.76 -21.58
N ASN A 135 14.93 -18.72 -21.36
CA ASN A 135 14.05 -19.29 -22.40
C ASN A 135 12.68 -18.60 -22.55
N LYS A 136 12.37 -17.59 -21.73
CA LYS A 136 11.14 -16.77 -21.75
C LYS A 136 11.47 -15.30 -22.05
N ARG A 137 12.36 -15.01 -23.00
CA ARG A 137 12.57 -13.62 -23.43
C ARG A 137 11.30 -13.10 -24.07
N THR A 138 10.59 -12.23 -23.37
CA THR A 138 9.61 -11.33 -23.97
C THR A 138 10.33 -10.43 -24.97
N GLU A 139 9.81 -10.35 -26.19
CA GLU A 139 10.37 -9.49 -27.22
C GLU A 139 10.37 -8.03 -26.75
N LYS A 140 11.57 -7.48 -26.55
CA LYS A 140 11.75 -6.08 -26.18
C LYS A 140 11.06 -5.20 -27.23
N LEU A 141 10.43 -4.12 -26.77
CA LEU A 141 9.92 -3.10 -27.70
C LEU A 141 11.10 -2.54 -28.50
N SER A 142 10.94 -2.47 -29.83
CA SER A 142 11.89 -1.74 -30.66
C SER A 142 11.85 -0.25 -30.30
N GLN A 143 12.92 0.49 -30.62
CA GLN A 143 12.94 1.94 -30.40
C GLN A 143 11.77 2.64 -31.10
N ALA A 144 11.46 2.27 -32.34
CA ALA A 144 10.32 2.83 -33.06
C ALA A 144 8.98 2.50 -32.40
N SER A 145 8.84 1.30 -31.82
CA SER A 145 7.66 0.91 -31.05
C SER A 145 7.53 1.73 -29.76
N ALA A 146 8.64 1.95 -29.05
CA ALA A 146 8.68 2.76 -27.84
C ALA A 146 8.30 4.23 -28.12
N GLU A 147 8.81 4.81 -29.21
CA GLU A 147 8.45 6.18 -29.64
C GLU A 147 6.95 6.33 -29.92
N VAL A 148 6.36 5.43 -30.71
CA VAL A 148 4.93 5.46 -31.02
C VAL A 148 4.10 5.29 -29.74
N LEU A 149 4.51 4.36 -28.88
CA LEU A 149 3.82 4.11 -27.63
C LEU A 149 3.87 5.32 -26.68
N ALA A 150 5.01 6.02 -26.61
CA ALA A 150 5.14 7.27 -25.86
C ALA A 150 4.23 8.37 -26.41
N ILE A 151 4.15 8.53 -27.74
CA ILE A 151 3.22 9.49 -28.37
C ILE A 151 1.78 9.18 -27.95
N ILE A 152 1.37 7.90 -27.98
CA ILE A 152 0.02 7.49 -27.56
C ILE A 152 -0.19 7.83 -26.09
N ALA A 153 0.73 7.46 -25.20
CA ALA A 153 0.59 7.68 -23.78
C ALA A 153 0.43 9.17 -23.40
N TYR A 154 1.18 10.06 -24.06
CA TYR A 154 1.12 11.50 -23.78
C TYR A 154 0.03 12.27 -24.54
N ARG A 155 -0.51 11.73 -25.64
CA ARG A 155 -1.44 12.45 -26.51
C ARG A 155 -2.79 11.74 -26.69
N GLN A 156 -3.04 10.66 -25.98
CA GLN A 156 -4.33 9.96 -26.03
C GLN A 156 -5.51 10.89 -25.63
N PRO A 157 -6.69 10.71 -26.26
CA PRO A 157 -6.95 9.80 -27.37
C PRO A 157 -6.38 10.34 -28.70
N ILE A 158 -5.60 9.53 -29.43
CA ILE A 158 -4.90 9.95 -30.67
C ILE A 158 -5.18 8.99 -31.84
N THR A 159 -5.21 9.52 -33.07
CA THR A 159 -5.41 8.73 -34.29
C THR A 159 -4.09 8.39 -34.99
N ARG A 160 -4.09 7.32 -35.80
CA ARG A 160 -2.90 6.94 -36.60
C ARG A 160 -2.35 8.07 -37.48
N PRO A 161 -3.17 8.80 -38.27
CA PRO A 161 -2.64 9.93 -39.06
C PRO A 161 -2.00 11.03 -38.22
N GLN A 162 -2.51 11.30 -37.01
CA GLN A 162 -1.90 12.26 -36.10
C GLN A 162 -0.54 11.78 -35.59
N MET A 163 -0.40 10.49 -35.29
CA MET A 163 0.89 9.90 -34.92
C MET A 163 1.91 9.98 -36.05
N GLU A 164 1.49 9.67 -37.28
CA GLU A 164 2.34 9.77 -38.48
C GLU A 164 2.76 11.21 -38.75
N ALA A 165 1.89 12.20 -38.53
CA ALA A 165 2.23 13.61 -38.65
C ALA A 165 3.28 14.06 -37.62
N ILE A 166 3.30 13.47 -36.41
CA ILE A 166 4.30 13.75 -35.38
C ILE A 166 5.64 13.06 -35.71
N ARG A 167 5.61 11.80 -36.16
CA ARG A 167 6.84 11.01 -36.43
C ARG A 167 7.45 11.25 -37.80
N GLY A 168 6.66 11.74 -38.76
CA GLY A 168 7.06 11.90 -40.15
C GLY A 168 7.17 10.59 -40.95
N VAL A 169 6.79 9.44 -40.40
CA VAL A 169 6.87 8.11 -41.05
C VAL A 169 5.67 7.25 -40.70
N ASP A 170 5.37 6.24 -41.53
CA ASP A 170 4.28 5.28 -41.30
C ASP A 170 4.45 4.54 -39.97
N CYS A 171 3.34 4.34 -39.25
CA CYS A 171 3.30 3.58 -38.01
C CYS A 171 2.26 2.46 -38.01
N SER A 172 1.70 2.08 -39.17
CA SER A 172 0.61 1.10 -39.25
C SER A 172 0.99 -0.26 -38.66
N GLY A 173 2.16 -0.79 -39.02
CA GLY A 173 2.66 -2.06 -38.48
C GLY A 173 2.95 -2.00 -36.99
N ILE A 174 3.43 -0.86 -36.49
CA ILE A 174 3.73 -0.66 -35.07
C ILE A 174 2.43 -0.61 -34.26
N VAL A 175 1.43 0.15 -34.70
CA VAL A 175 0.11 0.22 -34.05
C VAL A 175 -0.52 -1.17 -33.96
N GLN A 176 -0.46 -1.94 -35.05
CA GLN A 176 -0.97 -3.32 -35.06
C GLN A 176 -0.25 -4.20 -34.04
N ASN A 177 1.09 -4.15 -33.98
CA ASN A 177 1.86 -4.91 -33.00
C ASN A 177 1.57 -4.49 -31.55
N LEU A 178 1.40 -3.19 -31.28
CA LEU A 178 1.08 -2.69 -29.94
C LEU A 178 -0.33 -3.13 -29.48
N LEU A 179 -1.30 -3.22 -30.41
CA LEU A 179 -2.63 -3.76 -30.15
C LEU A 179 -2.57 -5.27 -29.83
N GLU A 180 -1.81 -6.03 -30.61
CA GLU A 180 -1.62 -7.49 -30.39
C GLU A 180 -0.99 -7.79 -29.03
N ARG A 181 -0.07 -6.92 -28.59
CA ARG A 181 0.57 -6.98 -27.27
C ARG A 181 -0.31 -6.41 -26.15
N GLN A 182 -1.52 -5.96 -26.46
CA GLN A 182 -2.47 -5.36 -25.52
C GLN A 182 -1.90 -4.13 -24.79
N LEU A 183 -0.90 -3.44 -25.35
CA LEU A 183 -0.33 -2.22 -24.75
C LEU A 183 -1.18 -0.99 -25.07
N ILE A 184 -1.95 -1.05 -26.15
CA ILE A 184 -2.90 -0.01 -26.54
C ILE A 184 -4.25 -0.64 -26.91
N GLU A 185 -5.30 0.17 -26.91
CA GLU A 185 -6.64 -0.21 -27.31
C GLU A 185 -7.32 0.86 -28.17
N ALA A 186 -8.38 0.45 -28.88
CA ALA A 186 -9.22 1.37 -29.63
C ALA A 186 -10.28 1.97 -28.71
N LEU A 187 -10.29 3.30 -28.58
CA LEU A 187 -11.24 4.05 -27.74
C LEU A 187 -12.49 4.49 -28.50
N GLY A 188 -12.53 4.32 -29.82
CA GLY A 188 -13.64 4.72 -30.68
C GLY A 188 -13.17 5.27 -32.02
N LYS A 189 -14.03 6.07 -32.66
CA LYS A 189 -13.71 6.76 -33.92
C LYS A 189 -13.85 8.26 -33.75
N LEU A 190 -12.98 9.02 -34.40
CA LEU A 190 -13.05 10.47 -34.45
C LEU A 190 -14.11 10.89 -35.49
N GLU A 191 -14.98 11.84 -35.14
CA GLU A 191 -15.96 12.43 -36.06
C GLU A 191 -15.29 13.44 -37.01
N ALA A 192 -14.50 12.91 -37.94
CA ALA A 192 -13.78 13.64 -38.97
C ALA A 192 -13.81 12.86 -40.29
N PRO A 193 -13.44 13.46 -41.45
CA PRO A 193 -13.36 12.75 -42.72
C PRO A 193 -12.53 11.46 -42.62
N GLY A 194 -13.06 10.36 -43.15
CA GLY A 194 -12.44 9.03 -43.04
C GLY A 194 -12.65 8.30 -41.71
N ARG A 195 -13.25 8.96 -40.70
CA ARG A 195 -13.58 8.42 -39.36
C ARG A 195 -12.46 7.56 -38.77
N PRO A 196 -11.25 8.12 -38.60
CA PRO A 196 -10.10 7.36 -38.11
C PRO A 196 -10.31 6.88 -36.66
N THR A 197 -9.74 5.72 -36.35
CA THR A 197 -9.78 5.13 -35.00
C THR A 197 -8.94 5.95 -34.02
N LEU A 198 -9.47 6.16 -32.81
CA LEU A 198 -8.77 6.73 -31.67
C LEU A 198 -8.14 5.63 -30.82
N TYR A 199 -6.90 5.84 -30.39
CA TYR A 199 -6.13 4.91 -29.59
C TYR A 199 -5.74 5.51 -28.23
N GLY A 200 -5.59 4.65 -27.24
CA GLY A 200 -5.03 4.96 -25.92
C GLY A 200 -4.34 3.75 -25.30
N ILE A 201 -3.65 3.95 -24.19
CA ILE A 201 -2.95 2.91 -23.43
C ILE A 201 -3.94 2.06 -22.62
N THR A 202 -3.55 0.81 -22.35
CA THR A 202 -4.33 -0.12 -21.52
C THR A 202 -3.80 -0.18 -20.08
N LYS A 203 -4.43 -1.01 -19.25
CA LYS A 203 -3.84 -1.40 -17.96
C LYS A 203 -2.59 -2.27 -18.12
N ASP A 204 -2.50 -3.07 -19.17
CA ASP A 204 -1.33 -3.92 -19.40
C ASP A 204 -0.10 -3.10 -19.79
N PHE A 205 -0.29 -1.92 -20.39
CA PHE A 205 0.78 -0.92 -20.47
C PHE A 205 1.31 -0.54 -19.09
N LEU A 206 0.44 -0.14 -18.15
CA LEU A 206 0.86 0.23 -16.79
C LEU A 206 1.59 -0.92 -16.10
N LYS A 207 1.09 -2.15 -16.24
CA LYS A 207 1.77 -3.34 -15.72
C LYS A 207 3.14 -3.57 -16.34
N HIS A 208 3.25 -3.42 -17.66
CA HIS A 208 4.48 -3.64 -18.40
C HIS A 208 5.59 -2.68 -17.95
N PHE A 209 5.23 -1.42 -17.68
CA PHE A 209 6.16 -0.39 -17.24
C PHE A 209 6.25 -0.25 -15.71
N GLY A 210 5.48 -1.03 -14.95
CA GLY A 210 5.48 -0.99 -13.48
C GLY A 210 4.94 0.32 -12.89
N LEU A 211 4.02 0.98 -13.59
CA LEU A 211 3.46 2.28 -13.21
C LEU A 211 2.16 2.11 -12.41
N ARG A 212 1.93 2.98 -11.42
CA ARG A 212 0.65 3.05 -10.70
C ARG A 212 -0.46 3.56 -11.60
N ASP A 213 -0.19 4.66 -12.30
CA ASP A 213 -1.09 5.31 -13.22
C ASP A 213 -0.33 6.12 -14.28
N ILE A 214 -1.07 6.73 -15.19
CA ILE A 214 -0.51 7.48 -16.33
C ILE A 214 0.26 8.75 -15.91
N GLN A 215 -0.05 9.33 -14.74
CA GLN A 215 0.59 10.58 -14.30
C GLN A 215 2.07 10.36 -13.99
N GLU A 216 2.44 9.13 -13.60
CA GLU A 216 3.83 8.76 -13.31
C GLU A 216 4.74 8.82 -14.54
N LEU A 217 4.19 8.72 -15.75
CA LEU A 217 4.99 8.84 -16.98
C LEU A 217 5.78 10.15 -17.03
N SER A 218 5.13 11.26 -16.64
CA SER A 218 5.76 12.59 -16.65
C SER A 218 6.86 12.75 -15.58
N THR A 219 6.89 11.87 -14.59
CA THR A 219 7.88 11.89 -13.49
C THR A 219 9.12 11.05 -13.82
N HIS A 220 9.01 10.09 -14.75
CA HIS A 220 10.10 9.15 -15.08
C HIS A 220 11.06 9.64 -16.19
N GLU A 221 10.88 10.82 -16.77
CA GLU A 221 11.79 11.39 -17.77
C GLU A 221 12.77 12.43 -17.17
N VAL A 222 13.69 11.99 -16.32
CA VAL A 222 15.02 12.63 -16.13
C VAL A 222 16.04 11.57 -15.68
N LEU A 223 16.55 10.75 -16.61
CA LEU A 223 17.83 10.03 -16.45
C LEU A 223 18.54 9.90 -17.79
#